data_AF-A0A4W5QNN4-F1
#
_entry.id   AF-A0A4W5QNN4-F1
#
_cell.length_a   1.000
_cell.length_b   1.000
_cell.length_c   1.000
_cell.angle_alpha   90.00
_cell.angle_beta   90.00
_cell.angle_gamma   90.00
#
_symmetry.space_group_name_H-M   'P 1'
#
loop_
_entity.id
_entity.type
_entity.pdbx_description
1 polymer ?
#
loop_
_entity_poly.entity_id
_entity_poly.type
_entity_poly.pdbx_seq_one_letter_code
_entity_poly.pdbx_strand_id
1 'polypeptide(L)'
;MMVSSLSLGDLRHSPATERQLERLTRDIRKKMNVTVPEKDRKIAALMLVKHQEEQCRLRLSQQEEQEREEARRQEEVQRVHAERRRRNELEKSMQRWQDGLEARRRQKERQEKELASQREQEVLLQEDRWRRLTQEQEVRKRDKKEMARREAEERKCLQEQLLKDMERLEQAGREKEVQLSQEKEQRARRSRVIRERRERKRLQQENQRENLRCLLLKREVQQQMEEEEALMRSALEEKLQRSWEKRSQAVALRLRELQVRSAREEEQIQRAQLRASWHSQQQLREKEVLAQLSQRRMEKASQHAHTQRRSKAQRAQQENMERLLCHQRLLDRVQREEETERQLRECCLSLKERRRERLQRQREEVQEEARRVARASFHMREKVREATDGRTFHQMALQAQLAASLLGRGKI
;
A
#
# COMPACT_ATOMS: atom_id res chain seq x y z
N MET A 1 44.66 10.02 4.85
CA MET A 1 46.14 10.08 4.77
C MET A 1 46.62 8.76 4.20
N MET A 2 47.32 8.76 3.08
CA MET A 2 47.80 7.53 2.44
C MET A 2 48.69 6.77 3.41
N VAL A 3 48.27 5.56 3.79
CA VAL A 3 49.14 4.59 4.44
C VAL A 3 50.09 4.11 3.35
N SER A 4 51.19 4.84 3.19
CA SER A 4 52.32 4.40 2.38
C SER A 4 52.75 3.05 2.92
N SER A 5 52.56 1.98 2.13
CA SER A 5 53.10 0.67 2.43
C SER A 5 54.62 0.81 2.60
N LEU A 6 55.09 0.69 3.84
CA LEU A 6 56.48 0.93 4.20
C LEU A 6 57.34 -0.16 3.57
N SER A 7 58.09 0.23 2.54
CA SER A 7 59.04 -0.61 1.82
C SER A 7 60.15 -1.08 2.77
N LEU A 8 60.36 -2.39 2.86
CA LEU A 8 61.37 -3.06 3.69
C LEU A 8 62.83 -2.77 3.27
N GLY A 9 63.05 -2.07 2.16
CA GLY A 9 64.38 -1.85 1.59
C GLY A 9 65.22 -0.80 2.32
N ASP A 10 64.61 0.01 3.18
CA ASP A 10 65.13 1.35 3.39
C ASP A 10 64.82 1.83 4.83
N LEU A 11 65.72 1.48 5.75
CA LEU A 11 65.52 1.50 7.21
C LEU A 11 65.82 2.84 7.90
N ARG A 12 65.94 3.92 7.12
CA ARG A 12 66.39 5.25 7.56
C ARG A 12 65.41 6.37 7.21
N HIS A 13 64.10 6.17 7.39
CA HIS A 13 63.14 7.08 6.74
C HIS A 13 62.13 7.78 7.65
N SER A 14 62.29 7.73 8.97
CA SER A 14 61.66 8.72 9.84
C SER A 14 62.70 9.37 10.76
N PRO A 15 62.96 10.68 10.63
CA PRO A 15 63.90 11.37 11.51
C PRO A 15 63.47 11.27 12.98
N ALA A 16 62.20 10.98 13.26
CA ALA A 16 61.70 10.75 14.61
C ALA A 16 62.12 9.38 15.16
N THR A 17 62.05 8.29 14.38
CA THR A 17 62.49 6.95 14.81
C THR A 17 64.00 6.89 14.96
N GLU A 18 64.75 7.56 14.06
CA GLU A 18 66.20 7.67 14.16
C GLU A 18 66.65 8.43 15.41
N ARG A 19 66.00 9.56 15.74
CA ARG A 19 66.27 10.28 16.99
C ARG A 19 65.95 9.44 18.23
N GLN A 20 64.92 8.60 18.19
CA GLN A 20 64.59 7.67 19.29
C GLN A 20 65.62 6.54 19.42
N LEU A 21 66.05 5.96 18.29
CA LEU A 21 67.14 4.96 18.25
C LEU A 21 68.46 5.52 18.77
N GLU A 22 68.81 6.75 18.37
CA GLU A 22 70.01 7.41 18.85
C GLU A 22 69.96 7.67 20.35
N ARG A 23 68.80 8.08 20.89
CA ARG A 23 68.61 8.22 22.33
C ARG A 23 68.80 6.88 23.06
N LEU A 24 68.12 5.83 22.60
CA LEU A 24 68.23 4.49 23.19
C LEU A 24 69.65 3.93 23.12
N THR A 25 70.34 4.10 21.99
CA THR A 25 71.73 3.63 21.84
C THR A 25 72.72 4.47 22.64
N ARG A 26 72.50 5.78 22.81
CA ARG A 26 73.29 6.63 23.73
C ARG A 26 73.07 6.23 25.19
N ASP A 27 71.85 5.90 25.58
CA ASP A 27 71.51 5.48 26.95
C ASP A 27 72.09 4.11 27.29
N ILE A 28 72.07 3.15 26.36
CA ILE A 28 72.71 1.84 26.52
C ILE A 28 74.24 1.99 26.63
N ARG A 29 74.85 2.85 25.78
CA ARG A 29 76.28 3.16 25.86
C ARG A 29 76.65 3.78 27.22
N LYS A 30 75.83 4.67 27.77
CA LYS A 30 76.06 5.28 29.11
C LYS A 30 75.89 4.29 30.27
N LYS A 31 74.94 3.36 30.18
CA LYS A 31 74.62 2.42 31.27
C LYS A 31 75.51 1.19 31.28
N MET A 32 75.95 0.71 30.12
CA MET A 32 76.63 -0.58 29.98
C MET A 32 78.02 -0.47 29.34
N ASN A 33 78.45 0.72 28.87
CA ASN A 33 79.73 0.95 28.19
C ASN A 33 79.99 0.06 26.95
N VAL A 34 78.95 -0.49 26.34
CA VAL A 34 79.04 -1.36 25.15
C VAL A 34 78.47 -0.65 23.91
N THR A 35 79.11 -0.84 22.77
CA THR A 35 78.62 -0.39 21.46
C THR A 35 77.65 -1.40 20.87
N VAL A 36 76.39 -1.00 20.71
CA VAL A 36 75.35 -1.85 20.11
C VAL A 36 75.70 -2.20 18.66
N PRO A 37 75.73 -3.50 18.28
CA PRO A 37 75.95 -3.95 16.91
C PRO A 37 74.94 -3.39 15.91
N GLU A 38 75.36 -3.24 14.64
CA GLU A 38 74.48 -2.70 13.58
C GLU A 38 73.26 -3.57 13.29
N LYS A 39 73.38 -4.90 13.47
CA LYS A 39 72.26 -5.84 13.33
C LYS A 39 71.16 -5.54 14.35
N ASP A 40 71.50 -5.34 15.61
CA ASP A 40 70.54 -5.09 16.68
C ASP A 40 69.92 -3.68 16.57
N ARG A 41 70.69 -2.70 16.08
CA ARG A 41 70.16 -1.38 15.72
C ARG A 41 69.11 -1.46 14.63
N LYS A 42 69.33 -2.30 13.61
CA LYS A 42 68.39 -2.54 12.51
C LYS A 42 67.12 -3.26 13.00
N ILE A 43 67.26 -4.24 13.91
CA ILE A 43 66.11 -4.92 14.52
C ILE A 43 65.29 -3.93 15.38
N ALA A 44 65.95 -3.12 16.22
CA ALA A 44 65.28 -2.10 17.02
C ALA A 44 64.57 -1.05 16.17
N ALA A 45 65.15 -0.67 15.02
CA ALA A 45 64.51 0.24 14.06
C ALA A 45 63.23 -0.36 13.49
N LEU A 46 63.28 -1.62 13.07
CA LEU A 46 62.10 -2.36 12.60
C LEU A 46 61.01 -2.47 13.67
N MET A 47 61.40 -2.74 14.92
CA MET A 47 60.46 -2.82 16.05
C MET A 47 59.77 -1.49 16.33
N LEU A 48 60.49 -0.37 16.26
CA LEU A 48 59.90 0.97 16.46
C LEU A 48 58.94 1.34 15.33
N VAL A 49 59.27 1.01 14.08
CA VAL A 49 58.38 1.23 12.93
C VAL A 49 57.13 0.37 13.03
N LYS A 50 57.28 -0.93 13.33
CA LYS A 50 56.16 -1.86 13.58
C LYS A 50 55.23 -1.35 14.69
N HIS A 51 55.80 -0.89 15.80
CA HIS A 51 55.01 -0.33 16.89
C HIS A 51 54.25 0.94 16.47
N GLN A 52 54.87 1.81 15.66
CA GLN A 52 54.20 2.99 15.11
C GLN A 52 53.07 2.62 14.15
N GLU A 53 53.27 1.64 13.27
CA GLU A 53 52.21 1.12 12.40
C GLU A 53 51.05 0.55 13.20
N GLU A 54 51.31 -0.22 14.26
CA GLU A 54 50.31 -0.75 15.17
C GLU A 54 49.55 0.37 15.88
N GLN A 55 50.22 1.40 16.38
CA GLN A 55 49.59 2.57 17.00
C GLN A 55 48.72 3.35 16.00
N CYS A 56 49.18 3.51 14.75
CA CYS A 56 48.39 4.12 13.69
C CYS A 56 47.14 3.30 13.36
N ARG A 57 47.27 1.96 13.25
CA ARG A 57 46.14 1.06 13.03
C ARG A 57 45.13 1.09 14.18
N LEU A 58 45.60 1.09 15.42
CA LEU A 58 44.74 1.20 16.60
C LEU A 58 43.97 2.53 16.62
N ARG A 59 44.63 3.65 16.32
CA ARG A 59 43.96 4.96 16.22
C ARG A 59 42.91 5.00 15.11
N LEU A 60 43.21 4.44 13.94
CA LEU A 60 42.25 4.34 12.83
C LEU A 60 41.06 3.46 13.24
N SER A 61 41.30 2.32 13.87
CA SER A 61 40.24 1.44 14.37
C SER A 61 39.35 2.13 15.40
N GLN A 62 39.94 2.91 16.31
CA GLN A 62 39.19 3.68 17.31
C GLN A 62 38.35 4.78 16.66
N GLN A 63 38.88 5.46 15.64
CA GLN A 63 38.14 6.48 14.88
C GLN A 63 36.95 5.86 14.13
N GLU A 64 37.16 4.73 13.45
CA GLU A 64 36.08 4.01 12.77
C GLU A 64 34.99 3.53 13.76
N GLU A 65 35.37 3.11 14.96
CA GLU A 65 34.43 2.70 16.00
C GLU A 65 33.61 3.89 16.52
N GLN A 66 34.25 5.04 16.75
CA GLN A 66 33.56 6.28 17.11
C GLN A 66 32.57 6.73 16.04
N GLU A 67 32.98 6.73 14.77
CA GLU A 67 32.08 7.06 13.66
C GLU A 67 30.89 6.10 13.57
N ARG A 68 31.10 4.80 13.85
CA ARG A 68 30.00 3.81 13.92
C ARG A 68 29.08 4.06 15.10
N GLU A 69 29.59 4.42 16.27
CA GLU A 69 28.78 4.77 17.43
C GLU A 69 27.96 6.04 17.18
N GLU A 70 28.57 7.06 16.59
CA GLU A 70 27.88 8.30 16.22
C GLU A 70 26.78 8.06 15.18
N ALA A 71 27.05 7.24 14.17
CA ALA A 71 26.04 6.82 13.20
C ALA A 71 24.87 6.10 13.87
N ARG A 72 25.14 5.18 14.81
CA ARG A 72 24.08 4.49 15.59
C ARG A 72 23.26 5.46 16.43
N ARG A 73 23.90 6.41 17.12
CA ARG A 73 23.20 7.44 17.91
C ARG A 73 22.30 8.31 17.03
N GLN A 74 22.79 8.70 15.84
CA GLN A 74 22.00 9.48 14.89
C GLN A 74 20.80 8.68 14.37
N GLU A 75 20.98 7.40 14.05
CA GLU A 75 19.88 6.52 13.68
C GLU A 75 18.85 6.37 14.79
N GLU A 76 19.27 6.19 16.03
CA GLU A 76 18.38 6.08 17.19
C GLU A 76 17.56 7.36 17.39
N VAL A 77 18.19 8.53 17.30
CA VAL A 77 17.51 9.83 17.37
C VAL A 77 16.48 9.96 16.24
N GLN A 78 16.82 9.57 15.01
CA GLN A 78 15.88 9.57 13.89
C GLN A 78 14.71 8.61 14.12
N ARG A 79 14.96 7.41 14.65
CA ARG A 79 13.93 6.42 14.99
C ARG A 79 12.97 6.97 16.05
N VAL A 80 13.50 7.53 17.14
CA VAL A 80 12.69 8.14 18.20
C VAL A 80 11.85 9.31 17.68
N HIS A 81 12.43 10.17 16.82
CA HIS A 81 11.67 11.25 16.19
C HIS A 81 10.56 10.73 15.27
N ALA A 82 10.84 9.68 14.48
CA ALA A 82 9.85 9.06 13.61
C ALA A 82 8.71 8.42 14.43
N GLU A 83 9.02 7.72 15.52
CA GLU A 83 8.03 7.16 16.42
C GLU A 83 7.18 8.24 17.10
N ARG A 84 7.79 9.33 17.54
CA ARG A 84 7.06 10.46 18.13
C ARG A 84 6.10 11.10 17.12
N ARG A 85 6.51 11.25 15.85
CA ARG A 85 5.61 11.72 14.78
C ARG A 85 4.44 10.77 14.56
N ARG A 86 4.70 9.47 14.48
CA ARG A 86 3.65 8.44 14.34
C ARG A 86 2.67 8.49 15.51
N ARG A 87 3.15 8.59 16.75
CA ARG A 87 2.28 8.73 17.94
C ARG A 87 1.43 10.00 17.86
N ASN A 88 2.01 11.14 17.54
CA ASN A 88 1.29 12.40 17.40
C ASN A 88 0.21 12.33 16.28
N GLU A 89 0.49 11.65 15.17
CA GLU A 89 -0.47 11.45 14.09
C GLU A 89 -1.63 10.56 14.52
N LEU A 90 -1.35 9.49 15.27
CA LEU A 90 -2.37 8.61 15.85
C LEU A 90 -3.25 9.36 16.85
N GLU A 91 -2.65 10.15 17.75
CA GLU A 91 -3.38 10.98 18.71
C GLU A 91 -4.29 11.98 18.00
N LYS A 92 -3.80 12.67 16.96
CA LYS A 92 -4.62 13.59 16.15
C LYS A 92 -5.75 12.86 15.42
N SER A 93 -5.50 11.66 14.91
CA SER A 93 -6.54 10.85 14.27
C SER A 93 -7.63 10.43 15.27
N MET A 94 -7.22 10.04 16.47
CA MET A 94 -8.13 9.67 17.55
C MET A 94 -8.95 10.86 18.03
N GLN A 95 -8.34 12.03 18.19
CA GLN A 95 -9.03 13.28 18.54
C GLN A 95 -10.08 13.64 17.50
N ARG A 96 -9.74 13.64 16.20
CA ARG A 96 -10.71 13.92 15.12
C ARG A 96 -11.88 12.94 15.13
N TRP A 97 -11.62 11.68 15.47
CA TRP A 97 -12.67 10.67 15.59
C TRP A 97 -13.58 10.93 16.79
N GLN A 98 -13.01 11.29 17.95
CA GLN A 98 -13.77 11.69 19.14
C GLN A 98 -14.61 12.94 18.88
N ASP A 99 -14.02 13.98 18.28
CA ASP A 99 -14.72 15.21 17.87
C ASP A 99 -15.87 14.89 16.90
N GLY A 100 -15.63 14.00 15.94
CA GLY A 100 -16.65 13.53 15.00
C GLY A 100 -17.81 12.80 15.68
N LEU A 101 -17.52 12.00 16.71
CA LEU A 101 -18.57 11.35 17.51
C LEU A 101 -19.34 12.35 18.36
N GLU A 102 -18.67 13.30 19.00
CA GLU A 102 -19.31 14.35 19.78
C GLU A 102 -20.20 15.24 18.92
N ALA A 103 -19.72 15.63 17.73
CA ALA A 103 -20.51 16.42 16.78
C ALA A 103 -21.80 15.69 16.38
N ARG A 104 -21.72 14.37 16.12
CA ARG A 104 -22.90 13.54 15.85
C ARG A 104 -23.84 13.45 17.05
N ARG A 105 -23.32 13.31 18.27
CA ARG A 105 -24.14 13.31 19.50
C ARG A 105 -24.86 14.64 19.67
N ARG A 106 -24.15 15.77 19.54
CA ARG A 106 -24.72 17.12 19.62
C ARG A 106 -25.78 17.36 18.53
N GLN A 107 -25.57 16.85 17.32
CA GLN A 107 -26.54 16.95 16.25
C GLN A 107 -27.83 16.17 16.57
N LYS A 108 -27.70 14.93 17.08
CA LYS A 108 -28.86 14.14 17.53
C LYS A 108 -29.60 14.85 18.66
N GLU A 109 -28.89 15.37 19.65
CA GLU A 109 -29.49 16.09 20.77
C GLU A 109 -30.26 17.35 20.30
N ARG A 110 -29.74 18.07 19.31
CA ARG A 110 -30.46 19.21 18.69
C ARG A 110 -31.73 18.76 17.98
N GLN A 111 -31.65 17.69 17.18
CA GLN A 111 -32.81 17.12 16.50
C GLN A 111 -33.87 16.64 17.50
N GLU A 112 -33.46 15.99 18.59
CA GLU A 112 -34.36 15.56 19.65
C GLU A 112 -35.02 16.75 20.35
N LYS A 113 -34.28 17.83 20.62
CA LYS A 113 -34.84 19.07 21.18
C LYS A 113 -35.83 19.72 20.23
N GLU A 114 -35.50 19.84 18.95
CA GLU A 114 -36.40 20.39 17.93
C GLU A 114 -37.70 19.57 17.83
N LEU A 115 -37.59 18.24 17.81
CA LEU A 115 -38.75 17.34 17.81
C LEU A 115 -39.57 17.44 19.09
N ALA A 116 -38.91 17.56 20.25
CA ALA A 116 -39.59 17.78 21.53
C ALA A 116 -40.36 19.12 21.52
N SER A 117 -39.75 20.21 21.05
CA SER A 117 -40.42 21.50 20.92
C SER A 117 -41.59 21.47 19.94
N GLN A 118 -41.47 20.72 18.82
CA GLN A 118 -42.60 20.52 17.90
C GLN A 118 -43.75 19.79 18.59
N ARG A 119 -43.46 18.71 19.34
CA ARG A 119 -44.48 17.97 20.11
C ARG A 119 -45.14 18.85 21.17
N GLU A 120 -44.37 19.67 21.88
CA GLU A 120 -44.92 20.62 22.85
C GLU A 120 -45.87 21.61 22.17
N GLN A 121 -45.51 22.16 21.02
CA GLN A 121 -46.38 23.04 20.24
C GLN A 121 -47.65 22.31 19.77
N GLU A 122 -47.54 21.08 19.30
CA GLU A 122 -48.70 20.27 18.91
C GLU A 122 -49.64 20.02 20.10
N VAL A 123 -49.08 19.68 21.27
CA VAL A 123 -49.86 19.48 22.51
C VAL A 123 -50.58 20.77 22.90
N LEU A 124 -49.90 21.93 22.88
CA LEU A 124 -50.53 23.22 23.17
C LEU A 124 -51.68 23.53 22.20
N LEU A 125 -51.49 23.29 20.91
CA LEU A 125 -52.55 23.49 19.91
C LEU A 125 -53.73 22.54 20.11
N GLN A 126 -53.48 21.29 20.52
CA GLN A 126 -54.54 20.35 20.88
C GLN A 126 -55.27 20.82 22.13
N GLU A 127 -54.56 21.19 23.20
CA GLU A 127 -55.16 21.72 24.42
C GLU A 127 -56.06 22.93 24.13
N ASP A 128 -55.62 23.86 23.28
CA ASP A 128 -56.43 25.01 22.88
C ASP A 128 -57.69 24.60 22.11
N ARG A 129 -57.61 23.59 21.22
CA ARG A 129 -58.79 23.04 20.56
C ARG A 129 -59.77 22.42 21.55
N TRP A 130 -59.25 21.64 22.51
CA TRP A 130 -60.07 21.04 23.58
C TRP A 130 -60.72 22.12 24.45
N ARG A 131 -59.99 23.15 24.84
CA ARG A 131 -60.51 24.29 25.61
C ARG A 131 -61.63 25.02 24.86
N ARG A 132 -61.49 25.22 23.54
CA ARG A 132 -62.56 25.81 22.72
C ARG A 132 -63.79 24.91 22.67
N LEU A 133 -63.61 23.61 22.44
CA LEU A 133 -64.71 22.65 22.41
C LEU A 133 -65.43 22.53 23.76
N THR A 134 -64.70 22.56 24.88
CA THR A 134 -65.32 22.55 26.22
C THR A 134 -66.08 23.84 26.48
N GLN A 135 -65.52 25.00 26.14
CA GLN A 135 -66.21 26.29 26.23
C GLN A 135 -67.48 26.32 25.36
N GLU A 136 -67.42 25.85 24.12
CA GLU A 136 -68.60 25.74 23.24
C GLU A 136 -69.67 24.80 23.83
N GLN A 137 -69.27 23.66 24.40
CA GLN A 137 -70.20 22.78 25.09
C GLN A 137 -70.82 23.41 26.33
N GLU A 138 -70.05 24.18 27.10
CA GLU A 138 -70.56 24.91 28.26
C GLU A 138 -71.58 25.98 27.85
N VAL A 139 -71.29 26.75 26.80
CA VAL A 139 -72.23 27.73 26.23
C VAL A 139 -73.50 27.03 25.76
N ARG A 140 -73.39 25.95 24.97
CA ARG A 140 -74.56 25.16 24.53
C ARG A 140 -75.38 24.63 25.71
N LYS A 141 -74.74 24.20 26.80
CA LYS A 141 -75.43 23.75 28.02
C LYS A 141 -76.14 24.91 28.73
N ARG A 142 -75.55 26.11 28.74
CA ARG A 142 -76.18 27.34 29.28
C ARG A 142 -77.38 27.75 28.44
N ASP A 143 -77.22 27.83 27.11
CA ASP A 143 -78.31 28.19 26.19
C ASP A 143 -79.50 27.23 26.33
N LYS A 144 -79.26 25.92 26.40
CA LYS A 144 -80.32 24.92 26.64
C LYS A 144 -81.06 25.15 27.96
N LYS A 145 -80.32 25.48 29.03
CA LYS A 145 -80.91 25.80 30.34
C LYS A 145 -81.73 27.09 30.29
N GLU A 146 -81.26 28.10 29.56
CA GLU A 146 -82.00 29.36 29.37
C GLU A 146 -83.27 29.16 28.54
N MET A 147 -83.20 28.39 27.45
CA MET A 147 -84.38 28.03 26.66
C MET A 147 -85.41 27.24 27.47
N ALA A 148 -84.96 26.26 28.26
CA ALA A 148 -85.86 25.51 29.15
C ALA A 148 -86.52 26.41 30.23
N ARG A 149 -85.81 27.44 30.72
CA ARG A 149 -86.38 28.44 31.63
C ARG A 149 -87.46 29.27 30.95
N ARG A 150 -87.19 29.77 29.73
CA ARG A 150 -88.17 30.55 28.94
C ARG A 150 -89.42 29.74 28.61
N GLU A 151 -89.26 28.50 28.16
CA GLU A 151 -90.39 27.61 27.90
C GLU A 151 -91.22 27.32 29.16
N ALA A 152 -90.57 27.18 30.33
CA ALA A 152 -91.26 26.99 31.60
C ALA A 152 -92.03 28.25 32.04
N GLU A 153 -91.45 29.44 31.84
CA GLU A 153 -92.10 30.72 32.07
C GLU A 153 -93.32 30.91 31.15
N GLU A 154 -93.18 30.61 29.86
CA GLU A 154 -94.28 30.66 28.88
C GLU A 154 -95.41 29.69 29.25
N ARG A 155 -95.10 28.44 29.64
CA ARG A 155 -96.10 27.48 30.11
C ARG A 155 -96.84 27.96 31.35
N LYS A 156 -96.14 28.59 32.29
CA LYS A 156 -96.74 29.19 33.48
C LYS A 156 -97.69 30.33 33.11
N CYS A 157 -97.29 31.21 32.19
CA CYS A 157 -98.16 32.29 31.70
C CYS A 157 -99.41 31.76 31.00
N LEU A 158 -99.30 30.71 30.17
CA LEU A 158 -100.45 30.08 29.52
C LEU A 158 -101.40 29.43 30.53
N GLN A 159 -100.87 28.82 31.59
CA GLN A 159 -101.69 28.22 32.65
C GLN A 159 -102.44 29.29 33.47
N GLU A 160 -101.80 30.44 33.74
CA GLU A 160 -102.44 31.58 34.40
C GLU A 160 -103.54 32.24 33.55
N GLN A 161 -103.39 32.25 32.22
CA GLN A 161 -104.42 32.72 31.29
C GLN A 161 -105.63 31.77 31.24
N LEU A 162 -105.38 30.46 31.15
CA LEU A 162 -106.43 29.43 31.16
C LEU A 162 -107.29 29.47 32.43
N LEU A 163 -106.68 29.66 33.60
CA LEU A 163 -107.42 29.75 34.88
C LEU A 163 -108.34 30.99 34.92
N LYS A 164 -107.88 32.14 34.42
CA LYS A 164 -108.70 33.37 34.33
C LYS A 164 -109.87 33.22 33.37
N ASP A 165 -109.72 32.47 32.29
CA ASP A 165 -110.80 32.23 31.33
C ASP A 165 -111.81 31.18 31.83
N MET A 166 -111.36 30.18 32.60
CA MET A 166 -112.26 29.23 33.28
C MET A 166 -113.13 29.91 34.34
N GLU A 167 -112.57 30.84 35.13
CA GLU A 167 -113.33 31.64 36.10
C GLU A 167 -114.42 32.50 35.44
N ARG A 168 -114.20 32.95 34.18
CA ARG A 168 -115.18 33.71 33.39
C ARG A 168 -116.30 32.82 32.82
N LEU A 169 -115.98 31.59 32.42
CA LEU A 169 -116.95 30.64 31.85
C LEU A 169 -117.89 30.05 32.92
N GLU A 170 -117.39 29.80 34.14
CA GLU A 170 -118.21 29.34 35.26
C GLU A 170 -119.26 30.38 35.71
N GLN A 171 -118.95 31.68 35.56
CA GLN A 171 -119.90 32.76 35.81
C GLN A 171 -121.02 32.81 34.75
N ALA A 172 -120.72 32.44 33.49
CA ALA A 172 -121.69 32.43 32.39
C ALA A 172 -122.59 31.17 32.34
N GLY A 173 -122.18 30.06 32.97
CA GLY A 173 -122.91 28.79 32.96
C GLY A 173 -124.13 28.74 33.88
N ARG A 174 -124.07 29.45 35.02
CA ARG A 174 -125.14 29.43 36.05
C ARG A 174 -126.45 30.09 35.60
N GLU A 175 -126.44 30.87 34.52
CA GLU A 175 -127.62 31.57 34.00
C GLU A 175 -128.38 30.78 32.91
N LYS A 176 -127.79 29.74 32.30
CA LYS A 176 -128.39 29.00 31.17
C LYS A 176 -129.00 27.64 31.50
N GLU A 177 -128.78 27.12 32.71
CA GLU A 177 -129.27 25.78 33.11
C GLU A 177 -130.74 25.71 33.52
N VAL A 178 -131.41 26.83 33.80
CA VAL A 178 -132.82 26.83 34.24
C VAL A 178 -133.81 26.70 33.06
N GLN A 179 -133.40 26.95 31.82
CA GLN A 179 -134.34 27.12 30.70
C GLN A 179 -134.50 25.93 29.74
N LEU A 180 -133.66 24.89 29.81
CA LEU A 180 -133.59 23.85 28.75
C LEU A 180 -133.96 22.41 29.18
N SER A 181 -134.54 22.23 30.38
CA SER A 181 -134.85 20.90 30.93
C SER A 181 -136.27 20.39 30.60
N GLN A 182 -137.23 21.24 30.22
CA GLN A 182 -138.63 20.81 30.05
C GLN A 182 -139.06 20.51 28.60
N GLU A 183 -138.32 20.95 27.57
CA GLU A 183 -138.77 20.83 26.17
C GLU A 183 -138.25 19.59 25.42
N LYS A 184 -137.23 18.89 25.95
CA LYS A 184 -136.53 17.83 25.21
C LYS A 184 -137.20 16.46 25.26
N GLU A 185 -138.14 16.22 26.17
CA GLU A 185 -138.56 14.84 26.47
C GLU A 185 -139.68 14.30 25.57
N GLN A 186 -140.54 15.15 25.01
CA GLN A 186 -141.72 14.68 24.26
C GLN A 186 -141.52 14.54 22.74
N ARG A 187 -140.46 15.11 22.16
CA ARG A 187 -140.17 15.02 20.71
C ARG A 187 -139.39 13.77 20.28
N ALA A 188 -138.75 13.06 21.21
CA ALA A 188 -137.74 12.04 20.88
C ALA A 188 -138.28 10.66 20.44
N ARG A 189 -139.53 10.31 20.72
CA ARG A 189 -139.98 8.90 20.60
C ARG A 189 -140.61 8.50 19.26
N ARG A 190 -141.10 9.44 18.44
CA ARG A 190 -141.84 9.10 17.19
C ARG A 190 -141.02 9.30 15.89
N SER A 191 -139.84 9.93 15.98
CA SER A 191 -138.95 10.16 14.82
C SER A 191 -137.93 9.03 14.55
N ARG A 192 -137.78 8.04 15.44
CA ARG A 192 -136.60 7.16 15.47
C ARG A 192 -136.58 6.09 14.35
N VAL A 193 -137.71 5.41 14.12
CA VAL A 193 -137.75 4.20 13.27
C VAL A 193 -137.77 4.47 11.76
N ILE A 194 -138.43 5.54 11.30
CA ILE A 194 -138.44 5.92 9.86
C ILE A 194 -137.11 6.58 9.45
N ARG A 195 -136.43 7.19 10.41
CA ARG A 195 -135.13 7.84 10.23
C ARG A 195 -134.01 6.81 10.07
N GLU A 196 -134.00 5.74 10.87
CA GLU A 196 -133.01 4.66 10.80
C GLU A 196 -132.97 3.91 9.45
N ARG A 197 -134.13 3.67 8.80
CA ARG A 197 -134.17 2.96 7.50
C ARG A 197 -133.71 3.84 6.33
N ARG A 198 -133.92 5.16 6.41
CA ARG A 198 -133.39 6.15 5.45
C ARG A 198 -131.90 6.38 5.67
N GLU A 199 -131.45 6.40 6.92
CA GLU A 199 -130.03 6.49 7.29
C GLU A 199 -129.24 5.26 6.80
N ARG A 200 -129.76 4.03 6.92
CA ARG A 200 -129.08 2.83 6.41
C ARG A 200 -128.80 2.86 4.90
N LYS A 201 -129.72 3.37 4.07
CA LYS A 201 -129.52 3.51 2.61
C LYS A 201 -128.55 4.66 2.27
N ARG A 202 -128.58 5.76 3.04
CA ARG A 202 -127.60 6.86 2.92
C ARG A 202 -126.19 6.38 3.28
N LEU A 203 -126.05 5.65 4.38
CA LEU A 203 -124.78 5.05 4.81
C LEU A 203 -124.21 4.07 3.79
N GLN A 204 -125.04 3.28 3.09
CA GLN A 204 -124.54 2.40 2.02
C GLN A 204 -123.98 3.19 0.82
N GLN A 205 -124.63 4.29 0.43
CA GLN A 205 -124.16 5.15 -0.66
C GLN A 205 -122.94 5.98 -0.23
N GLU A 206 -122.91 6.46 1.00
CA GLU A 206 -121.76 7.14 1.61
C GLU A 206 -120.57 6.19 1.72
N ASN A 207 -120.78 4.95 2.15
CA ASN A 207 -119.74 3.92 2.22
C ASN A 207 -119.21 3.55 0.82
N GLN A 208 -120.06 3.46 -0.21
CA GLN A 208 -119.59 3.30 -1.60
C GLN A 208 -118.76 4.50 -2.09
N ARG A 209 -119.17 5.72 -1.78
CA ARG A 209 -118.43 6.95 -2.11
C ARG A 209 -117.10 7.03 -1.36
N GLU A 210 -117.09 6.68 -0.07
CA GLU A 210 -115.91 6.61 0.76
C GLU A 210 -114.95 5.51 0.28
N ASN A 211 -115.46 4.35 -0.13
CA ASN A 211 -114.63 3.28 -0.69
C ASN A 211 -113.95 3.72 -1.99
N LEU A 212 -114.68 4.39 -2.89
CA LEU A 212 -114.09 4.96 -4.11
C LEU A 212 -113.07 6.06 -3.79
N ARG A 213 -113.37 6.93 -2.82
CA ARG A 213 -112.43 7.96 -2.34
C ARG A 213 -111.16 7.33 -1.75
N CYS A 214 -111.30 6.28 -0.95
CA CYS A 214 -110.18 5.53 -0.37
C CYS A 214 -109.35 4.82 -1.44
N LEU A 215 -109.97 4.27 -2.49
CA LEU A 215 -109.27 3.64 -3.61
C LEU A 215 -108.50 4.65 -4.46
N LEU A 216 -109.07 5.83 -4.72
CA LEU A 216 -108.39 6.92 -5.42
C LEU A 216 -107.21 7.45 -4.61
N LEU A 217 -107.41 7.71 -3.32
CA LEU A 217 -106.34 8.14 -2.42
C LEU A 217 -105.22 7.08 -2.34
N LYS A 218 -105.55 5.78 -2.31
CA LYS A 218 -104.56 4.70 -2.37
C LYS A 218 -103.75 4.72 -3.67
N ARG A 219 -104.40 4.98 -4.81
CA ARG A 219 -103.72 5.10 -6.12
C ARG A 219 -102.82 6.34 -6.17
N GLU A 220 -103.30 7.47 -5.67
CA GLU A 220 -102.51 8.71 -5.59
C GLU A 220 -101.29 8.53 -4.69
N VAL A 221 -101.46 7.91 -3.51
CA VAL A 221 -100.34 7.58 -2.62
C VAL A 221 -99.37 6.61 -3.28
N GLN A 222 -99.85 5.58 -3.99
CA GLN A 222 -98.98 4.64 -4.71
C GLN A 222 -98.17 5.34 -5.82
N GLN A 223 -98.80 6.23 -6.59
CA GLN A 223 -98.12 7.01 -7.61
C GLN A 223 -97.05 7.94 -7.00
N GLN A 224 -97.37 8.62 -5.89
CA GLN A 224 -96.39 9.44 -5.19
C GLN A 224 -95.21 8.62 -4.66
N MET A 225 -95.46 7.43 -4.11
CA MET A 225 -94.38 6.53 -3.66
C MET A 225 -93.50 6.08 -4.82
N GLU A 226 -94.08 5.73 -5.98
CA GLU A 226 -93.33 5.33 -7.18
C GLU A 226 -92.50 6.50 -7.74
N GLU A 227 -93.05 7.71 -7.76
CA GLU A 227 -92.35 8.93 -8.15
C GLU A 227 -91.20 9.26 -7.19
N GLU A 228 -91.43 9.19 -5.88
CA GLU A 228 -90.39 9.38 -4.85
C GLU A 228 -89.29 8.32 -4.96
N GLU A 229 -89.63 7.05 -5.19
CA GLU A 229 -88.66 5.98 -5.41
C GLU A 229 -87.83 6.22 -6.68
N ALA A 230 -88.45 6.67 -7.78
CA ALA A 230 -87.74 7.00 -9.01
C ALA A 230 -86.79 8.20 -8.83
N LEU A 231 -87.22 9.22 -8.09
CA LEU A 231 -86.37 10.37 -7.71
C LEU A 231 -85.21 9.93 -6.80
N MET A 232 -85.45 9.01 -5.85
CA MET A 232 -84.39 8.47 -5.01
C MET A 232 -83.40 7.63 -5.82
N ARG A 233 -83.87 6.78 -6.74
CA ARG A 233 -83.01 5.96 -7.61
C ARG A 233 -82.14 6.81 -8.51
N SER A 234 -82.72 7.79 -9.20
CA SER A 234 -81.97 8.74 -10.04
C SER A 234 -80.96 9.56 -9.21
N ALA A 235 -81.33 10.05 -8.03
CA ALA A 235 -80.41 10.74 -7.14
C ALA A 235 -79.25 9.85 -6.66
N LEU A 236 -79.46 8.55 -6.45
CA LEU A 236 -78.42 7.58 -6.11
C LEU A 236 -77.50 7.28 -7.31
N GLU A 237 -78.06 7.13 -8.51
CA GLU A 237 -77.30 6.94 -9.74
C GLU A 237 -76.41 8.14 -10.05
N GLU A 238 -76.93 9.37 -9.91
CA GLU A 238 -76.12 10.59 -10.04
C GLU A 238 -74.99 10.64 -9.01
N LYS A 239 -75.26 10.30 -7.74
CA LYS A 239 -74.22 10.23 -6.70
C LYS A 239 -73.15 9.20 -7.05
N LEU A 240 -73.56 8.04 -7.58
CA LEU A 240 -72.66 6.99 -8.01
C LEU A 240 -71.78 7.46 -9.17
N GLN A 241 -72.36 8.06 -10.20
CA GLN A 241 -71.64 8.65 -11.34
C GLN A 241 -70.62 9.69 -10.87
N ARG A 242 -71.03 10.66 -10.04
CA ARG A 242 -70.13 11.66 -9.46
C ARG A 242 -69.00 11.02 -8.66
N SER A 243 -69.25 9.90 -7.97
CA SER A 243 -68.21 9.17 -7.24
C SER A 243 -67.20 8.49 -8.18
N TRP A 244 -67.67 7.94 -9.30
CA TRP A 244 -66.83 7.34 -10.33
C TRP A 244 -65.97 8.38 -11.05
N GLU A 245 -66.56 9.52 -11.41
CA GLU A 245 -65.83 10.64 -12.01
C GLU A 245 -64.72 11.13 -11.07
N LYS A 246 -65.02 11.35 -9.80
CA LYS A 246 -64.01 11.73 -8.78
C LYS A 246 -62.89 10.70 -8.66
N ARG A 247 -63.23 9.41 -8.65
CA ARG A 247 -62.23 8.32 -8.62
C ARG A 247 -61.36 8.33 -9.88
N SER A 248 -61.97 8.48 -11.05
CA SER A 248 -61.23 8.52 -12.33
C SER A 248 -60.28 9.72 -12.40
N GLN A 249 -60.71 10.89 -11.93
CA GLN A 249 -59.89 12.10 -11.85
C GLN A 249 -58.74 11.91 -10.87
N ALA A 250 -58.98 11.33 -9.69
CA ALA A 250 -57.94 11.05 -8.72
C ALA A 250 -56.88 10.08 -9.28
N VAL A 251 -57.31 9.02 -9.98
CA VAL A 251 -56.39 8.08 -10.64
C VAL A 251 -55.60 8.78 -11.77
N ALA A 252 -56.25 9.60 -12.58
CA ALA A 252 -55.58 10.34 -13.65
C ALA A 252 -54.53 11.33 -13.12
N LEU A 253 -54.85 12.07 -12.04
CA LEU A 253 -53.88 12.93 -11.36
C LEU A 253 -52.71 12.12 -10.82
N ARG A 254 -52.99 10.96 -10.20
CA ARG A 254 -51.94 10.09 -9.67
C ARG A 254 -51.02 9.54 -10.76
N LEU A 255 -51.57 9.14 -11.90
CA LEU A 255 -50.78 8.69 -13.05
C LEU A 255 -49.88 9.81 -13.58
N ARG A 256 -50.38 11.04 -13.68
CA ARG A 256 -49.58 12.21 -14.08
C ARG A 256 -48.46 12.49 -13.09
N GLU A 257 -48.74 12.43 -11.78
CA GLU A 257 -47.70 12.57 -10.75
C GLU A 257 -46.60 11.51 -10.88
N LEU A 258 -46.99 10.25 -11.13
CA LEU A 258 -46.04 9.15 -11.31
C LEU A 258 -45.19 9.34 -12.57
N GLN A 259 -45.78 9.78 -13.68
CA GLN A 259 -45.05 10.11 -14.91
C GLN A 259 -44.03 11.24 -14.69
N VAL A 260 -44.41 12.28 -13.94
CA VAL A 260 -43.48 13.37 -13.61
C VAL A 260 -42.34 12.87 -12.70
N ARG A 261 -42.63 11.94 -11.77
CA ARG A 261 -41.61 11.33 -10.92
C ARG A 261 -40.65 10.44 -11.71
N SER A 262 -41.17 9.57 -12.58
CA SER A 262 -40.33 8.71 -13.43
C SER A 262 -39.44 9.53 -14.35
N ALA A 263 -39.96 10.59 -14.98
CA ALA A 263 -39.15 11.48 -15.80
C ALA A 263 -38.01 12.16 -15.00
N ARG A 264 -38.29 12.61 -13.77
CA ARG A 264 -37.26 13.18 -12.88
C ARG A 264 -36.21 12.15 -12.47
N GLU A 265 -36.62 10.93 -12.19
CA GLU A 265 -35.72 9.82 -11.86
C GLU A 265 -34.84 9.45 -13.05
N GLU A 266 -35.41 9.38 -14.26
CA GLU A 266 -34.67 9.15 -15.51
C GLU A 266 -33.62 10.25 -15.75
N GLU A 267 -33.99 11.53 -15.57
CA GLU A 267 -33.04 12.63 -15.67
C GLU A 267 -31.90 12.51 -14.65
N GLN A 268 -32.20 12.10 -13.41
CA GLN A 268 -31.18 11.87 -12.38
C GLN A 268 -30.26 10.71 -12.74
N ILE A 269 -30.82 9.62 -13.26
CA ILE A 269 -30.06 8.45 -13.73
C ILE A 269 -29.15 8.84 -14.88
N GLN A 270 -29.64 9.58 -15.87
CA GLN A 270 -28.84 10.06 -17.00
C GLN A 270 -27.69 10.97 -16.52
N ARG A 271 -27.96 11.91 -15.61
CA ARG A 271 -26.91 12.76 -15.02
C ARG A 271 -25.88 11.94 -14.24
N ALA A 272 -26.31 10.92 -13.50
CA ALA A 272 -25.41 10.04 -12.77
C ALA A 272 -24.54 9.20 -13.73
N GLN A 273 -25.13 8.66 -14.79
CA GLN A 273 -24.42 7.92 -15.85
C GLN A 273 -23.39 8.79 -16.55
N LEU A 274 -23.74 10.04 -16.90
CA LEU A 274 -22.81 10.98 -17.52
C LEU A 274 -21.62 11.27 -16.58
N ARG A 275 -21.88 11.54 -15.29
CA ARG A 275 -20.80 11.74 -14.30
C ARG A 275 -19.92 10.49 -14.15
N ALA A 276 -20.52 9.31 -14.06
CA ALA A 276 -19.80 8.05 -13.97
C ALA A 276 -18.92 7.81 -15.21
N SER A 277 -19.46 8.07 -16.40
CA SER A 277 -18.72 7.95 -17.66
C SER A 277 -17.54 8.91 -17.73
N TRP A 278 -17.73 10.17 -17.30
CA TRP A 278 -16.67 11.17 -17.25
C TRP A 278 -15.56 10.76 -16.27
N HIS A 279 -15.92 10.32 -15.06
CA HIS A 279 -14.96 9.80 -14.09
C HIS A 279 -14.22 8.58 -14.61
N SER A 280 -14.91 7.65 -15.28
CA SER A 280 -14.29 6.47 -15.88
C SER A 280 -13.26 6.86 -16.95
N GLN A 281 -13.61 7.79 -17.84
CA GLN A 281 -12.68 8.30 -18.85
C GLN A 281 -11.47 9.01 -18.22
N GLN A 282 -11.69 9.81 -17.18
CA GLN A 282 -10.59 10.47 -16.47
C GLN A 282 -9.65 9.44 -15.83
N GLN A 283 -10.19 8.42 -15.16
CA GLN A 283 -9.39 7.34 -14.58
C GLN A 283 -8.61 6.56 -15.63
N LEU A 284 -9.19 6.32 -16.81
CA LEU A 284 -8.49 5.69 -17.92
C LEU A 284 -7.31 6.54 -18.38
N ARG A 285 -7.51 7.85 -18.57
CA ARG A 285 -6.43 8.79 -18.94
C ARG A 285 -5.32 8.83 -17.88
N GLU A 286 -5.68 8.87 -16.60
CA GLU A 286 -4.71 8.84 -15.50
C GLU A 286 -3.89 7.54 -15.53
N LYS A 287 -4.53 6.39 -15.75
CA LYS A 287 -3.85 5.10 -15.91
C LYS A 287 -2.94 5.07 -17.14
N GLU A 288 -3.38 5.62 -18.27
CA GLU A 288 -2.57 5.72 -19.50
C GLU A 288 -1.32 6.57 -19.27
N VAL A 289 -1.45 7.73 -18.62
CA VAL A 289 -0.32 8.60 -18.27
C VAL A 289 0.65 7.87 -17.35
N LEU A 290 0.15 7.15 -16.33
CA LEU A 290 0.99 6.36 -15.43
C LEU A 290 1.72 5.22 -16.17
N ALA A 291 1.05 4.55 -17.10
CA ALA A 291 1.66 3.51 -17.94
C ALA A 291 2.76 4.08 -18.85
N GLN A 292 2.53 5.24 -19.46
CA GLN A 292 3.56 5.93 -20.26
C GLN A 292 4.76 6.35 -19.41
N LEU A 293 4.52 6.84 -18.19
CA LEU A 293 5.60 7.20 -17.27
C LEU A 293 6.41 5.98 -16.81
N SER A 294 5.75 4.86 -16.51
CA SER A 294 6.45 3.62 -16.15
C SER A 294 7.25 3.06 -17.32
N GLN A 295 6.70 3.09 -18.54
CA GLN A 295 7.40 2.71 -19.76
C GLN A 295 8.65 3.58 -19.98
N ARG A 296 8.53 4.90 -19.91
CA ARG A 296 9.68 5.82 -20.05
C ARG A 296 10.76 5.57 -19.01
N ARG A 297 10.38 5.24 -17.76
CA ARG A 297 11.34 4.87 -16.70
C ARG A 297 12.06 3.57 -17.04
N MET A 298 11.32 2.57 -17.51
CA MET A 298 11.88 1.29 -17.93
C MET A 298 12.83 1.44 -19.13
N GLU A 299 12.45 2.24 -20.13
CA GLU A 299 13.29 2.54 -21.30
C GLU A 299 14.58 3.24 -20.88
N LYS A 300 14.51 4.27 -20.01
CA LYS A 300 15.70 4.94 -19.47
C LYS A 300 16.60 3.99 -18.69
N ALA A 301 16.03 3.14 -17.84
CA ALA A 301 16.77 2.15 -17.08
C ALA A 301 17.44 1.11 -18.01
N SER A 302 16.74 0.66 -19.04
CA SER A 302 17.25 -0.25 -20.08
C SER A 302 18.40 0.38 -20.85
N GLN A 303 18.24 1.63 -21.31
CA GLN A 303 19.29 2.38 -22.00
C GLN A 303 20.52 2.56 -21.11
N HIS A 304 20.33 2.91 -19.83
CA HIS A 304 21.42 3.05 -18.88
C HIS A 304 22.15 1.72 -18.64
N ALA A 305 21.41 0.62 -18.46
CA ALA A 305 22.00 -0.71 -18.32
C ALA A 305 22.77 -1.12 -19.59
N HIS A 306 22.24 -0.81 -20.77
CA HIS A 306 22.90 -1.10 -22.05
C HIS A 306 24.20 -0.30 -22.21
N THR A 307 24.18 1.01 -21.95
CA THR A 307 25.39 1.86 -22.03
C THR A 307 26.43 1.44 -21.00
N GLN A 308 26.01 1.08 -19.77
CA GLN A 308 26.92 0.57 -18.75
C GLN A 308 27.56 -0.76 -19.16
N ARG A 309 26.79 -1.71 -19.71
CA ARG A 309 27.30 -2.98 -20.23
C ARG A 309 28.30 -2.75 -21.37
N ARG A 310 27.97 -1.87 -22.32
CA ARG A 310 28.88 -1.51 -23.43
C ARG A 310 30.17 -0.88 -22.92
N SER A 311 30.09 0.06 -21.98
CA SER A 311 31.27 0.70 -21.38
C SER A 311 32.15 -0.32 -20.65
N LYS A 312 31.56 -1.23 -19.87
CA LYS A 312 32.29 -2.32 -19.20
C LYS A 312 32.97 -3.25 -20.21
N ALA A 313 32.29 -3.63 -21.29
CA ALA A 313 32.86 -4.46 -22.34
C ALA A 313 34.05 -3.78 -23.02
N GLN A 314 33.95 -2.47 -23.32
CA GLN A 314 35.04 -1.69 -23.91
C GLN A 314 36.24 -1.58 -22.95
N ARG A 315 36.01 -1.34 -21.66
CA ARG A 315 37.08 -1.33 -20.66
C ARG A 315 37.78 -2.67 -20.56
N ALA A 316 37.01 -3.77 -20.50
CA ALA A 316 37.58 -5.11 -20.48
C ALA A 316 38.39 -5.42 -21.74
N GLN A 317 37.95 -4.95 -22.92
CA GLN A 317 38.73 -5.07 -24.16
C GLN A 317 40.04 -4.29 -24.08
N GLN A 318 40.03 -3.05 -23.58
CA GLN A 318 41.24 -2.25 -23.39
C GLN A 318 42.21 -2.90 -22.41
N GLU A 319 41.72 -3.32 -21.24
CA GLU A 319 42.53 -4.04 -20.23
C GLU A 319 43.13 -5.33 -20.80
N ASN A 320 42.38 -6.08 -21.60
CA ASN A 320 42.89 -7.29 -22.26
C ASN A 320 43.99 -6.95 -23.28
N MET A 321 43.82 -5.89 -24.08
CA MET A 321 44.85 -5.44 -25.01
C MET A 321 46.13 -5.00 -24.28
N GLU A 322 45.99 -4.25 -23.19
CA GLU A 322 47.13 -3.85 -22.36
C GLU A 322 47.84 -5.07 -21.75
N ARG A 323 47.09 -6.05 -21.25
CA ARG A 323 47.65 -7.32 -20.74
C ARG A 323 48.40 -8.09 -21.81
N LEU A 324 47.86 -8.15 -23.04
CA LEU A 324 48.53 -8.79 -24.18
C LEU A 324 49.86 -8.10 -24.52
N LEU A 325 49.87 -6.76 -24.59
CA LEU A 325 51.08 -5.99 -24.85
C LEU A 325 52.12 -6.18 -23.74
N CYS A 326 51.69 -6.18 -22.47
CA CYS A 326 52.57 -6.48 -21.34
C CYS A 326 53.14 -7.89 -21.41
N HIS A 327 52.32 -8.89 -21.75
CA HIS A 327 52.77 -10.27 -21.91
C HIS A 327 53.80 -10.40 -23.04
N GLN A 328 53.57 -9.77 -24.19
CA GLN A 328 54.53 -9.75 -25.30
C GLN A 328 55.88 -9.15 -24.86
N ARG A 329 55.88 -8.00 -24.17
CA ARG A 329 57.11 -7.39 -23.66
C ARG A 329 57.86 -8.28 -22.67
N LEU A 330 57.12 -9.02 -21.83
CA LEU A 330 57.73 -9.98 -20.90
C LEU A 330 58.33 -11.16 -21.65
N LEU A 331 57.65 -11.69 -22.66
CA LEU A 331 58.19 -12.76 -23.51
C LEU A 331 59.47 -12.32 -24.23
N ASP A 332 59.48 -11.13 -24.84
CA ASP A 332 60.67 -10.59 -25.51
C ASP A 332 61.85 -10.44 -24.53
N ARG A 333 61.57 -10.00 -23.30
CA ARG A 333 62.59 -9.87 -22.26
C ARG A 333 63.15 -11.23 -21.87
N VAL A 334 62.29 -12.22 -21.64
CA VAL A 334 62.70 -13.59 -21.30
C VAL A 334 63.53 -14.19 -22.45
N GLN A 335 63.11 -13.99 -23.70
CA GLN A 335 63.87 -14.45 -24.86
C GLN A 335 65.26 -13.84 -24.93
N ARG A 336 65.40 -12.52 -24.71
CA ARG A 336 66.71 -11.86 -24.65
C ARG A 336 67.57 -12.39 -23.50
N GLU A 337 67.00 -12.57 -22.32
CA GLU A 337 67.71 -13.14 -21.17
C GLU A 337 68.19 -14.56 -21.49
N GLU A 338 67.34 -15.43 -22.07
CA GLU A 338 67.73 -16.76 -22.53
C GLU A 338 68.83 -16.73 -23.60
N GLU A 339 68.76 -15.84 -24.58
CA GLU A 339 69.79 -15.67 -25.60
C GLU A 339 71.13 -15.26 -24.98
N THR A 340 71.13 -14.31 -24.04
CA THR A 340 72.34 -13.94 -23.32
C THR A 340 72.92 -15.10 -22.52
N GLU A 341 72.06 -15.89 -21.87
CA GLU A 341 72.51 -17.10 -21.17
C GLU A 341 73.08 -18.15 -22.13
N ARG A 342 72.46 -18.34 -23.30
CA ARG A 342 72.96 -19.26 -24.34
C ARG A 342 74.34 -18.81 -24.83
N GLN A 343 74.51 -17.53 -25.15
CA GLN A 343 75.81 -16.97 -25.55
C GLN A 343 76.87 -17.13 -24.46
N LEU A 344 76.52 -16.91 -23.19
CA LEU A 344 77.43 -17.13 -22.07
C LEU A 344 77.84 -18.61 -21.96
N ARG A 345 76.90 -19.54 -22.15
CA ARG A 345 77.16 -21.00 -22.16
C ARG A 345 78.09 -21.37 -23.32
N GLU A 346 77.83 -20.87 -24.53
CA GLU A 346 78.67 -21.08 -25.72
C GLU A 346 80.08 -20.52 -25.54
N CYS A 347 80.22 -19.29 -25.03
CA CYS A 347 81.51 -18.70 -24.69
C CYS A 347 82.27 -19.56 -23.67
N CYS A 348 81.59 -20.01 -22.60
CA CYS A 348 82.18 -20.91 -21.61
C CYS A 348 82.64 -22.24 -22.23
N LEU A 349 81.85 -22.83 -23.12
CA LEU A 349 82.21 -24.07 -23.83
C LEU A 349 83.43 -23.83 -24.72
N SER A 350 83.45 -22.77 -25.53
CA SER A 350 84.58 -22.43 -26.40
C SER A 350 85.88 -22.22 -25.63
N LEU A 351 85.83 -21.58 -24.44
CA LEU A 351 86.99 -21.40 -23.58
C LEU A 351 87.50 -22.74 -23.03
N LYS A 352 86.59 -23.65 -22.65
CA LYS A 352 86.92 -25.01 -22.22
C LYS A 352 87.52 -25.83 -23.36
N GLU A 353 87.00 -25.72 -24.57
CA GLU A 353 87.53 -26.38 -25.78
C GLU A 353 88.94 -25.87 -26.10
N ARG A 354 89.15 -24.55 -26.16
CA ARG A 354 90.49 -23.96 -26.34
C ARG A 354 91.48 -24.40 -25.26
N ARG A 355 91.02 -24.57 -24.01
CA ARG A 355 91.86 -25.11 -22.93
C ARG A 355 92.18 -26.59 -23.18
N ARG A 356 91.19 -27.39 -23.58
CA ARG A 356 91.35 -28.81 -23.93
C ARG A 356 92.33 -29.00 -25.08
N GLU A 357 92.20 -28.22 -26.16
CA GLU A 357 93.12 -28.26 -27.31
C GLU A 357 94.55 -27.90 -26.91
N ARG A 358 94.75 -26.84 -26.11
CA ARG A 358 96.08 -26.47 -25.59
C ARG A 358 96.70 -27.59 -24.77
N LEU A 359 95.93 -28.19 -23.86
CA LEU A 359 96.39 -29.34 -23.06
C LEU A 359 96.68 -30.56 -23.94
N GLN A 360 95.92 -30.77 -25.02
CA GLN A 360 96.15 -31.85 -25.97
C GLN A 360 97.46 -31.64 -26.74
N ARG A 361 97.72 -30.43 -27.26
CA ARG A 361 98.99 -30.09 -27.92
C ARG A 361 100.18 -30.28 -26.98
N GLN A 362 100.08 -29.81 -25.74
CA GLN A 362 101.12 -30.03 -24.74
C GLN A 362 101.36 -31.52 -24.46
N ARG A 363 100.30 -32.34 -24.43
CA ARG A 363 100.43 -33.80 -24.30
C ARG A 363 101.09 -34.43 -25.52
N GLU A 364 100.75 -33.99 -26.72
CA GLU A 364 101.35 -34.45 -27.97
C GLU A 364 102.83 -34.06 -28.05
N GLU A 365 103.19 -32.82 -27.69
CA GLU A 365 104.57 -32.34 -27.58
C GLU A 365 105.38 -33.18 -26.59
N VAL A 366 104.88 -33.40 -25.38
CA VAL A 366 105.53 -34.27 -24.37
C VAL A 366 105.68 -35.70 -24.88
N GLN A 367 104.69 -36.23 -25.61
CA GLN A 367 104.77 -37.55 -26.23
C GLN A 367 105.82 -37.59 -27.35
N GLU A 368 105.92 -36.55 -28.19
CA GLU A 368 106.93 -36.45 -29.23
C GLU A 368 108.34 -36.30 -28.65
N GLU A 369 108.51 -35.47 -27.63
CA GLU A 369 109.77 -35.34 -26.89
C GLU A 369 110.18 -36.69 -26.27
N ALA A 370 109.25 -37.38 -25.60
CA ALA A 370 109.50 -38.72 -25.08
C ALA A 370 109.90 -39.70 -26.19
N ARG A 371 109.24 -39.66 -27.36
CA ARG A 371 109.63 -40.47 -28.54
C ARG A 371 111.01 -40.08 -29.08
N ARG A 372 111.36 -38.79 -29.15
CA ARG A 372 112.68 -38.31 -29.57
C ARG A 372 113.78 -38.77 -28.61
N VAL A 373 113.56 -38.65 -27.29
CA VAL A 373 114.47 -39.15 -26.26
C VAL A 373 114.60 -40.66 -26.36
N ALA A 374 113.52 -41.41 -26.58
CA ALA A 374 113.57 -42.85 -26.77
C ALA A 374 114.37 -43.24 -28.03
N ARG A 375 114.17 -42.53 -29.16
CA ARG A 375 114.97 -42.72 -30.39
C ARG A 375 116.44 -42.39 -30.17
N ALA A 376 116.76 -41.25 -29.54
CA ALA A 376 118.13 -40.88 -29.22
C ALA A 376 118.79 -41.91 -28.30
N SER A 377 118.05 -42.38 -27.29
CA SER A 377 118.48 -43.46 -26.39
C SER A 377 118.72 -44.76 -27.15
N PHE A 378 117.87 -45.11 -28.11
CA PHE A 378 118.05 -46.26 -28.99
C PHE A 378 119.30 -46.13 -29.86
N HIS A 379 119.49 -44.99 -30.52
CA HIS A 379 120.68 -44.71 -31.34
C HIS A 379 121.97 -44.72 -30.50
N MET A 380 121.94 -44.20 -29.27
CA MET A 380 123.06 -44.30 -28.32
C MET A 380 123.38 -45.76 -27.99
N ARG A 381 122.35 -46.57 -27.68
CA ARG A 381 122.51 -48.01 -27.43
C ARG A 381 123.07 -48.74 -28.66
N GLU A 382 122.63 -48.38 -29.85
CA GLU A 382 123.11 -48.94 -31.12
C GLU A 382 124.56 -48.54 -31.41
N LYS A 383 124.94 -47.26 -31.25
CA LYS A 383 126.34 -46.83 -31.32
C LYS A 383 127.24 -47.51 -30.29
N VAL A 384 126.73 -47.73 -29.07
CA VAL A 384 127.45 -48.53 -28.06
C VAL A 384 127.58 -49.97 -28.55
N ARG A 385 126.53 -50.59 -29.11
CA ARG A 385 126.63 -51.93 -29.73
C ARG A 385 127.67 -51.95 -30.84
N GLU A 386 127.62 -51.05 -31.81
CA GLU A 386 128.61 -50.92 -32.90
C GLU A 386 130.04 -50.73 -32.38
N ALA A 387 130.24 -49.91 -31.35
CA ALA A 387 131.55 -49.72 -30.71
C ALA A 387 132.02 -50.96 -29.93
N THR A 388 131.08 -51.76 -29.41
CA THR A 388 131.38 -53.03 -28.71
C THR A 388 131.55 -54.19 -29.70
N ASP A 389 130.92 -54.11 -30.88
CA ASP A 389 131.00 -55.07 -31.99
C ASP A 389 132.29 -54.93 -32.82
N GLY A 390 133.24 -54.10 -32.37
CA GLY A 390 134.57 -53.94 -32.95
C GLY A 390 135.51 -55.15 -32.79
N ARG A 391 135.05 -56.29 -32.24
CA ARG A 391 135.81 -57.56 -32.18
C ARG A 391 134.84 -58.74 -32.26
N THR A 392 134.51 -59.17 -33.48
CA THR A 392 133.75 -60.41 -33.64
C THR A 392 134.57 -61.60 -33.15
N PHE A 393 133.93 -62.55 -32.47
CA PHE A 393 134.58 -63.76 -31.94
C PHE A 393 135.44 -64.50 -32.97
N HIS A 394 135.04 -64.46 -34.25
CA HIS A 394 135.82 -64.99 -35.36
C HIS A 394 137.19 -64.31 -35.54
N GLN A 395 137.29 -62.99 -35.37
CA GLN A 395 138.58 -62.29 -35.42
C GLN A 395 139.47 -62.62 -34.21
N MET A 396 138.88 -62.78 -33.02
CA MET A 396 139.63 -63.23 -31.83
C MET A 396 140.12 -64.68 -31.98
N ALA A 397 139.32 -65.56 -32.58
CA ALA A 397 139.71 -66.96 -32.85
C ALA A 397 140.83 -67.05 -33.90
N LEU A 398 140.78 -66.22 -34.95
CA LEU A 398 141.84 -66.17 -35.97
C LEU A 398 143.17 -65.66 -35.39
N GLN A 399 143.14 -64.64 -34.53
CA GLN A 399 144.33 -64.14 -33.83
C GLN A 399 144.89 -65.16 -32.84
N ALA A 400 144.05 -65.92 -32.15
CA ALA A 400 144.50 -67.01 -31.28
C ALA A 400 145.17 -68.15 -32.08
N GLN A 401 144.64 -68.50 -33.26
CA GLN A 401 145.27 -69.49 -34.15
C GLN A 401 146.60 -69.00 -34.74
N LEU A 402 146.70 -67.72 -35.12
CA LEU A 402 147.94 -67.11 -35.60
C LEU A 402 149.00 -66.99 -34.48
N ALA A 403 148.60 -66.68 -33.25
CA ALA A 403 149.51 -66.66 -32.09
C ALA A 403 149.99 -68.08 -31.70
N ALA A 404 149.13 -69.10 -31.81
CA ALA A 404 149.50 -70.49 -31.55
C ALA A 404 150.44 -71.07 -32.62
N SER A 405 150.33 -70.63 -33.88
CA SER A 405 151.20 -71.09 -34.98
C SER A 405 152.58 -70.43 -35.00
N LEU A 406 152.75 -69.25 -34.38
CA LEU A 406 154.04 -68.55 -34.26
C LEU A 406 154.89 -68.99 -33.04
N LEU A 407 154.31 -69.68 -32.05
CA LEU A 407 155.03 -70.16 -30.85
C LEU A 407 155.42 -71.66 -30.90
N GLY A 408 155.23 -72.33 -32.05
CA GLY A 408 155.44 -73.78 -32.20
C GLY A 408 156.59 -74.25 -33.10
N ARG A 409 157.47 -73.37 -33.60
CA ARG A 409 158.59 -73.77 -34.48
C ARG A 409 159.90 -73.07 -34.09
N GLY A 410 160.74 -73.76 -33.33
CA GLY A 410 162.08 -73.29 -32.95
C GLY A 410 162.80 -74.12 -31.87
N LYS A 411 162.79 -75.46 -31.99
CA LYS A 411 163.79 -76.36 -31.39
C LYS A 411 164.43 -77.15 -32.53
N ILE A 412 165.63 -76.75 -32.95
CA ILE A 412 166.86 -77.57 -33.06
C ILE A 412 167.99 -76.63 -32.66
#